data_AF-A0A839IWM1-F1
#
_entry.id   AF-A0A839IWM1-F1
#
_cell.length_a   1.000
_cell.length_b   1.000
_cell.length_c   1.000
_cell.angle_alpha   90.00
_cell.angle_beta   90.00
_cell.angle_gamma   90.00
#
_symmetry.space_group_name_H-M   'P 1'
#
loop_
_entity.id
_entity.type
_entity.pdbx_description
1 polymer ?
#
loop_
_entity_poly.entity_id
_entity_poly.type
_entity_poly.pdbx_seq_one_letter_code
_entity_poly.pdbx_strand_id
1 'polypeptide(L)'
;MKIGILAAGAPPENLIEKHGTYADMFIDLFSCADRGFLFRVYDIRYDDFPAETTECDGWIITGSGHCVEENLPWMVKLKQLILNIYVTGRPMIATCFGHQIVASAMGADVGPYAGGWGVGLQTFRLDMKVPFISEYVEQFSLNAMHRDQVLTKPDQAEVLASSDYCQYAGLLYSDRILTLQIHPEFSLEYTYDLIAVRAESGIDPERVAEGQASVREGKVHFDRELVTDWFIRFLCQKDSISV
;
A
#
# COMPACT_ATOMS: atom_id res chain seq x y z
N MET A 1 2.05 10.80 17.55
CA MET A 1 2.74 9.58 17.09
C MET A 1 3.71 9.95 15.97
N LYS A 2 4.96 9.47 16.01
CA LYS A 2 5.93 9.66 14.93
C LYS A 2 5.86 8.49 13.95
N ILE A 3 5.59 8.76 12.68
CA ILE A 3 5.45 7.76 11.62
C ILE A 3 6.64 7.83 10.67
N GLY A 4 7.30 6.70 10.46
CA GLY A 4 8.37 6.56 9.48
C GLY A 4 7.82 6.11 8.13
N ILE A 5 8.10 6.86 7.06
CA ILE A 5 7.73 6.49 5.69
C ILE A 5 8.98 5.96 4.98
N LEU A 6 8.99 4.66 4.68
CA LEU A 6 10.01 4.00 3.89
C LEU A 6 9.63 4.15 2.40
N ALA A 7 10.18 5.17 1.75
CA ALA A 7 9.87 5.51 0.36
C ALA A 7 10.59 4.56 -0.60
N ALA A 8 9.88 3.54 -1.06
CA ALA A 8 10.39 2.49 -1.95
C ALA A 8 10.35 2.87 -3.44
N GLY A 9 9.76 4.03 -3.78
CA GLY A 9 9.52 4.46 -5.15
C GLY A 9 9.23 5.94 -5.25
N ALA A 10 9.09 6.41 -6.49
CA ALA A 10 8.57 7.74 -6.80
C ALA A 10 7.60 7.66 -7.98
N PRO A 11 6.66 8.61 -8.08
CA PRO A 11 5.90 8.83 -9.30
C PRO A 11 6.82 9.07 -10.52
N PRO A 12 6.31 8.90 -11.76
CA PRO A 12 6.97 9.43 -12.94
C PRO A 12 7.34 10.91 -12.76
N GLU A 13 8.54 11.31 -13.21
CA GLU A 13 9.10 12.66 -12.95
C GLU A 13 8.15 13.79 -13.35
N ASN A 14 7.47 13.65 -14.48
CA ASN A 14 6.51 14.62 -15.01
C ASN A 14 5.23 14.78 -14.16
N LEU A 15 5.00 13.89 -13.19
CA LEU A 15 3.85 13.97 -12.28
C LEU A 15 4.22 14.52 -10.89
N ILE A 16 5.51 14.55 -10.54
CA ILE A 16 5.97 14.95 -9.20
C ILE A 16 5.64 16.42 -8.93
N GLU A 17 5.84 17.31 -9.89
CA GLU A 17 5.55 18.74 -9.70
C GLU A 17 4.06 18.99 -9.35
N LYS A 18 3.17 18.21 -9.95
CA LYS A 18 1.72 18.35 -9.78
C LYS A 18 1.19 17.62 -8.55
N HIS A 19 1.70 16.42 -8.27
CA HIS A 19 1.09 15.49 -7.31
C HIS A 19 1.99 15.16 -6.10
N GLY A 20 3.22 15.66 -6.07
CA GLY A 20 4.20 15.32 -5.04
C GLY A 20 4.78 13.91 -5.19
N THR A 21 5.53 13.48 -4.19
CA THR A 21 6.06 12.11 -4.07
C THR A 21 5.03 11.16 -3.45
N TYR A 22 5.29 9.85 -3.46
CA TYR A 22 4.45 8.89 -2.72
C TYR A 22 4.41 9.16 -1.22
N ALA A 23 5.50 9.68 -0.65
CA ALA A 23 5.51 10.07 0.76
C ALA A 23 4.57 11.26 1.01
N ASP A 24 4.59 12.27 0.13
CA ASP A 24 3.69 13.44 0.22
C ASP A 24 2.23 13.00 0.14
N MET A 25 1.89 12.08 -0.76
CA MET A 25 0.53 11.55 -0.89
C MET A 25 0.03 10.84 0.38
N PHE A 26 0.89 10.11 1.10
CA PHE A 26 0.55 9.52 2.40
C PHE A 26 0.41 10.57 3.50
N ILE A 27 1.27 11.59 3.51
CA ILE A 27 1.19 12.71 4.46
C ILE A 27 -0.15 13.44 4.28
N ASP A 28 -0.53 13.72 3.03
CA ASP A 28 -1.80 14.36 2.69
C ASP A 28 -2.99 13.47 3.07
N LEU A 29 -2.92 12.17 2.78
CA LEU A 29 -3.95 11.19 3.16
C LEU A 29 -4.29 11.25 4.65
N PHE A 30 -3.27 11.35 5.51
CA PHE A 30 -3.46 11.37 6.97
C PHE A 30 -3.69 12.76 7.55
N SER A 31 -3.37 13.82 6.82
CA SER A 31 -3.62 15.20 7.26
C SER A 31 -5.12 15.49 7.40
N CYS A 32 -5.99 14.77 6.66
CA CYS A 32 -7.44 14.91 6.75
C CYS A 32 -8.04 14.42 8.08
N ALA A 33 -7.31 13.62 8.87
CA ALA A 33 -7.86 12.92 10.04
C ALA A 33 -7.51 13.55 11.41
N ASP A 34 -6.82 14.70 11.41
CA ASP A 34 -6.46 15.49 12.60
C ASP A 34 -5.90 14.67 13.79
N ARG A 35 -4.93 13.78 13.51
CA ARG A 35 -4.30 12.91 14.53
C ARG A 35 -2.99 13.43 15.09
N GLY A 36 -2.48 14.56 14.59
CA GLY A 36 -1.19 15.11 15.00
C GLY A 36 0.00 14.17 14.73
N PHE A 37 -0.04 13.42 13.63
CA PHE A 37 1.09 12.58 13.21
C PHE A 37 2.28 13.44 12.79
N LEU A 38 3.48 13.03 13.21
CA LEU A 38 4.74 13.61 12.77
C LEU A 38 5.42 12.63 11.81
N PHE A 39 5.75 13.06 10.60
CA PHE A 39 6.32 12.17 9.60
C PHE A 39 7.83 12.33 9.49
N ARG A 40 8.53 11.21 9.29
CA ARG A 40 9.92 11.17 8.85
C ARG A 40 10.01 10.29 7.62
N VAL A 41 10.46 10.85 6.50
CA VAL A 41 10.68 10.11 5.27
C VAL A 41 12.11 9.57 5.26
N TYR A 42 12.23 8.31 4.84
CA TYR A 42 13.49 7.62 4.58
C TYR A 42 13.46 7.14 3.13
N ASP A 43 14.31 7.72 2.27
CA ASP A 43 14.40 7.27 0.88
C ASP A 43 15.32 6.06 0.76
N ILE A 44 14.74 4.90 1.04
CA ILE A 44 15.46 3.63 1.12
C ILE A 44 16.11 3.20 -0.19
N ARG A 45 15.68 3.75 -1.33
CA ARG A 45 16.32 3.52 -2.64
C ARG A 45 17.75 4.05 -2.68
N TYR A 46 18.03 5.10 -1.90
CA TYR A 46 19.34 5.72 -1.76
C TYR A 46 20.05 5.30 -0.45
N ASP A 47 19.65 4.16 0.11
CA ASP A 47 20.19 3.61 1.37
C ASP A 47 19.99 4.49 2.61
N ASP A 48 19.06 5.44 2.56
CA ASP A 48 18.58 6.16 3.74
C ASP A 48 17.58 5.28 4.50
N PHE A 49 18.03 4.69 5.60
CA PHE A 49 17.25 3.80 6.47
C PHE A 49 17.29 4.30 7.92
N PRO A 50 16.29 3.98 8.75
CA PRO A 50 16.42 4.15 10.18
C PRO A 50 17.58 3.31 10.73
N ALA A 51 18.30 3.84 11.71
CA ALA A 51 19.28 3.09 12.46
C ALA A 51 18.58 2.06 13.37
N GLU A 52 17.43 2.41 13.96
CA GLU A 52 16.66 1.56 14.87
C GLU A 52 15.16 1.54 14.54
N THR A 53 14.51 0.38 14.72
CA THR A 53 13.05 0.25 14.48
C THR A 53 12.20 1.09 15.44
N THR A 54 12.79 1.53 16.56
CA THR A 54 12.14 2.35 17.58
C THR A 54 12.27 3.85 17.33
N GLU A 55 12.94 4.29 16.26
CA GLU A 55 13.01 5.72 15.89
C GLU A 55 11.65 6.32 15.54
N CYS A 56 10.69 5.47 15.16
CA CYS A 56 9.31 5.82 14.87
C CYS A 56 8.37 4.88 15.64
N ASP A 57 7.19 5.38 15.94
CA ASP A 57 6.14 4.66 16.65
C ASP A 57 5.38 3.71 15.72
N GLY A 58 5.31 4.03 14.42
CA GLY A 58 4.74 3.20 13.36
C GLY A 58 5.41 3.46 12.01
N TRP A 59 5.14 2.59 11.04
CA TRP A 59 5.84 2.55 9.75
C TRP A 59 4.88 2.47 8.56
N ILE A 60 5.29 3.08 7.44
CA ILE A 60 4.62 2.98 6.13
C ILE A 60 5.65 2.50 5.12
N ILE A 61 5.30 1.57 4.25
CA ILE A 61 6.08 1.23 3.05
C ILE A 61 5.26 1.61 1.82
N THR A 62 5.81 2.47 0.97
CA THR A 62 5.13 2.96 -0.23
C THR A 62 5.13 1.92 -1.35
N GLY A 63 4.33 2.18 -2.40
CA GLY A 63 4.51 1.54 -3.70
C GLY A 63 5.87 1.85 -4.35
N SER A 64 6.13 1.16 -5.46
CA SER A 64 7.34 1.33 -6.26
C SER A 64 7.08 0.97 -7.72
N GLY A 65 7.91 1.52 -8.62
CA GLY A 65 8.01 1.06 -10.00
C GLY A 65 8.86 -0.20 -10.17
N HIS A 66 9.55 -0.64 -9.11
CA HIS A 66 10.35 -1.87 -9.10
C HIS A 66 9.49 -3.11 -8.81
N CYS A 67 9.97 -4.26 -9.28
CA CYS A 67 9.43 -5.58 -8.95
C CYS A 67 10.24 -6.21 -7.82
N VAL A 68 9.60 -6.97 -6.94
CA VAL A 68 10.28 -7.62 -5.79
C VAL A 68 11.36 -8.62 -6.24
N GLU A 69 11.18 -9.23 -7.42
CA GLU A 69 12.12 -10.18 -8.02
C GLU A 69 13.46 -9.54 -8.39
N GLU A 70 13.52 -8.21 -8.59
CA GLU A 70 14.77 -7.50 -8.88
C GLU A 70 15.79 -7.65 -7.75
N ASN A 71 15.30 -7.85 -6.52
CA ASN A 71 16.10 -8.18 -5.33
C ASN A 71 17.32 -7.25 -5.14
N LEU A 72 17.11 -5.94 -5.36
CA LEU A 72 18.15 -4.92 -5.24
C LEU A 72 18.72 -4.88 -3.80
N PRO A 73 19.96 -4.39 -3.59
CA PRO A 73 20.58 -4.39 -2.26
C PRO A 73 19.73 -3.73 -1.16
N TRP A 74 19.07 -2.60 -1.48
CA TRP A 74 18.17 -1.93 -0.55
C TRP A 74 16.91 -2.77 -0.24
N MET A 75 16.44 -3.60 -1.17
CA MET A 75 15.30 -4.50 -0.93
C MET A 75 15.67 -5.60 0.06
N VAL A 76 16.89 -6.15 -0.01
CA VAL A 76 17.37 -7.13 0.96
C VAL A 76 17.43 -6.51 2.37
N LYS A 77 17.96 -5.29 2.47
CA LYS A 77 17.98 -4.52 3.73
C LYS A 77 16.56 -4.22 4.23
N LEU A 78 15.64 -3.84 3.33
CA LEU A 78 14.24 -3.61 3.66
C LEU A 78 13.54 -4.87 4.18
N LYS A 79 13.73 -6.03 3.54
CA LYS A 79 13.17 -7.32 4.02
C LYS A 79 13.63 -7.62 5.45
N GLN A 80 14.92 -7.41 5.76
CA GLN A 80 15.42 -7.58 7.11
C GLN A 80 14.80 -6.56 8.10
N LEU A 81 14.66 -5.30 7.69
CA LEU A 81 14.02 -4.27 8.50
C LEU A 81 12.54 -4.60 8.79
N ILE A 82 11.80 -5.13 7.80
CA ILE A 82 10.41 -5.58 7.96
C ILE A 82 10.32 -6.65 9.05
N LEU A 83 11.19 -7.66 9.01
CA LEU A 83 11.24 -8.71 10.02
C LEU A 83 11.56 -8.14 11.41
N ASN A 84 12.50 -7.20 11.50
CA ASN A 84 12.85 -6.55 12.76
C ASN A 84 11.68 -5.71 13.32
N ILE A 85 10.97 -4.97 12.45
CA ILE A 85 9.76 -4.21 12.83
C ILE A 85 8.67 -5.16 13.33
N TYR A 86 8.46 -6.28 12.63
CA TYR A 86 7.52 -7.32 13.05
C TYR A 86 7.85 -7.85 14.46
N VAL A 87 9.10 -8.22 14.72
CA VAL A 87 9.55 -8.74 16.03
C VAL A 87 9.39 -7.68 17.13
N THR A 88 9.82 -6.45 16.88
CA THR A 88 9.69 -5.33 17.85
C THR A 88 8.26 -4.86 18.04
N GLY A 89 7.34 -5.26 17.15
CA GLY A 89 5.91 -5.01 17.28
C GLY A 89 5.52 -3.57 17.03
N ARG A 90 6.29 -2.82 16.24
CA ARG A 90 5.85 -1.50 15.77
C ARG A 90 4.81 -1.69 14.66
N PRO A 91 3.63 -1.04 14.72
CA PRO A 91 2.62 -1.18 13.69
C PRO A 91 3.18 -0.70 12.35
N MET A 92 2.91 -1.46 11.29
CA MET A 92 3.32 -1.11 9.92
C MET A 92 2.12 -1.22 8.98
N ILE A 93 1.99 -0.25 8.08
CA ILE A 93 1.13 -0.35 6.91
C ILE A 93 1.95 -0.38 5.62
N ALA A 94 1.46 -1.02 4.57
CA ALA A 94 2.15 -1.03 3.28
C ALA A 94 1.18 -1.13 2.09
N THR A 95 1.51 -0.45 0.98
CA THR A 95 0.70 -0.46 -0.25
C THR A 95 1.47 -0.97 -1.46
N CYS A 96 0.78 -1.70 -2.36
CA CYS A 96 1.31 -2.17 -3.66
C CYS A 96 2.66 -2.90 -3.54
N PHE A 97 3.77 -2.36 -4.05
CA PHE A 97 5.11 -2.94 -3.85
C PHE A 97 5.41 -3.17 -2.36
N GLY A 98 5.03 -2.25 -1.48
CA GLY A 98 5.18 -2.41 -0.04
C GLY A 98 4.44 -3.65 0.49
N HIS A 99 3.23 -3.90 0.00
CA HIS A 99 2.46 -5.11 0.33
C HIS A 99 3.19 -6.38 -0.14
N GLN A 100 3.70 -6.34 -1.37
CA GLN A 100 4.42 -7.44 -2.00
C GLN A 100 5.73 -7.75 -1.27
N ILE A 101 6.56 -6.76 -0.95
CA ILE A 101 7.85 -6.97 -0.31
C ILE A 101 7.70 -7.42 1.15
N VAL A 102 6.63 -7.01 1.84
CA VAL A 102 6.28 -7.57 3.15
C VAL A 102 5.94 -9.06 3.02
N ALA A 103 5.10 -9.44 2.06
CA ALA A 103 4.77 -10.85 1.84
C ALA A 103 6.03 -11.67 1.49
N SER A 104 6.89 -11.15 0.61
CA SER A 104 8.15 -11.79 0.25
C SER A 104 9.11 -11.92 1.44
N ALA A 105 9.20 -10.92 2.32
CA ALA A 105 9.97 -11.01 3.56
C ALA A 105 9.46 -12.13 4.48
N MET A 106 8.15 -12.42 4.42
CA MET A 106 7.49 -13.49 5.17
C MET A 106 7.46 -14.83 4.41
N GLY A 107 8.21 -14.96 3.31
CA GLY A 107 8.40 -16.22 2.59
C GLY A 107 7.39 -16.51 1.48
N ALA A 108 6.56 -15.54 1.07
CA ALA A 108 5.69 -15.72 -0.08
C ALA A 108 6.40 -15.51 -1.42
N ASP A 109 5.92 -16.24 -2.42
CA ASP A 109 6.18 -15.97 -3.83
C ASP A 109 5.39 -14.73 -4.27
N VAL A 110 6.07 -13.86 -5.01
CA VAL A 110 5.53 -12.63 -5.60
C VAL A 110 6.01 -12.58 -7.04
N GLY A 111 5.12 -12.24 -7.96
CA GLY A 111 5.50 -12.08 -9.36
C GLY A 111 4.35 -11.60 -10.23
N PRO A 112 4.57 -11.49 -11.55
CA PRO A 112 3.59 -10.97 -12.48
C PRO A 112 2.35 -11.86 -12.55
N TYR A 113 1.17 -11.26 -12.45
CA TYR A 113 -0.08 -11.98 -12.64
C TYR A 113 -0.32 -12.29 -14.12
N ALA A 114 -0.69 -13.53 -14.41
CA ALA A 114 -0.94 -14.00 -15.78
C ALA A 114 -2.18 -13.34 -16.42
N GLY A 115 -3.14 -12.88 -15.61
CA GLY A 115 -4.34 -12.17 -16.07
C GLY A 115 -4.09 -10.71 -16.47
N GLY A 116 -2.85 -10.22 -16.41
CA GLY A 116 -2.48 -8.88 -16.87
C GLY A 116 -2.49 -7.84 -15.76
N TRP A 117 -2.76 -6.59 -16.14
CA TRP A 117 -2.67 -5.42 -15.25
C TRP A 117 -4.00 -5.11 -14.55
N GLY A 118 -3.91 -4.69 -13.29
CA GLY A 118 -4.97 -4.03 -12.54
C GLY A 118 -4.78 -2.53 -12.64
N VAL A 119 -5.75 -1.84 -13.23
CA VAL A 119 -5.64 -0.43 -13.62
C VAL A 119 -6.91 0.32 -13.23
N GLY A 120 -6.76 1.43 -12.51
CA GLY A 120 -7.87 2.29 -12.13
C GLY A 120 -8.62 1.80 -10.89
N LEU A 121 -9.87 2.23 -10.74
CA LEU A 121 -10.70 1.92 -9.58
C LEU A 121 -11.20 0.48 -9.65
N GLN A 122 -10.84 -0.33 -8.65
CA GLN A 122 -11.23 -1.73 -8.54
C GLN A 122 -11.92 -2.03 -7.22
N THR A 123 -12.85 -2.98 -7.24
CA THR A 123 -13.63 -3.41 -6.08
C THR A 123 -13.07 -4.70 -5.49
N PHE A 124 -12.99 -4.74 -4.16
CA PHE A 124 -12.50 -5.86 -3.38
C PHE A 124 -13.52 -6.24 -2.34
N ARG A 125 -13.57 -7.53 -1.99
CA ARG A 125 -14.36 -8.07 -0.89
C ARG A 125 -13.52 -8.06 0.38
N LEU A 126 -14.15 -7.75 1.50
CA LEU A 126 -13.56 -7.91 2.83
C LEU A 126 -13.86 -9.33 3.35
N ASP A 127 -12.82 -10.13 3.56
CA ASP A 127 -12.95 -11.57 3.88
C ASP A 127 -12.95 -11.87 5.38
N MET A 128 -12.65 -10.88 6.23
CA MET A 128 -12.68 -11.05 7.68
C MET A 128 -13.07 -9.77 8.42
N LYS A 129 -13.54 -9.93 9.66
CA LYS A 129 -13.85 -8.83 10.57
C LYS A 129 -12.69 -8.65 11.54
N VAL A 130 -12.22 -7.41 11.68
CA VAL A 130 -11.07 -7.05 12.53
C VAL A 130 -11.39 -5.81 13.36
N PRO A 131 -10.83 -5.66 14.58
CA PRO A 131 -11.24 -4.60 15.51
C PRO A 131 -11.02 -3.16 15.01
N PHE A 132 -10.03 -2.94 14.14
CA PHE A 132 -9.75 -1.62 13.58
C PHE A 132 -10.67 -1.22 12.42
N ILE A 133 -11.50 -2.15 11.92
CA ILE A 133 -12.57 -1.84 10.94
C ILE A 133 -13.84 -1.53 11.75
N SER A 134 -14.12 -0.24 11.89
CA SER A 134 -15.21 0.25 12.75
C SER A 134 -16.59 0.09 12.11
N GLU A 135 -16.68 0.31 10.80
CA GLU A 135 -17.87 0.08 9.98
C GLU A 135 -17.60 -1.07 9.02
N TYR A 136 -18.34 -2.17 9.18
CA TYR A 136 -18.19 -3.32 8.31
C TYR A 136 -18.85 -3.03 6.96
N VAL A 137 -18.05 -3.06 5.90
CA VAL A 137 -18.50 -3.11 4.51
C VAL A 137 -18.20 -4.49 3.94
N GLU A 138 -19.09 -5.00 3.09
CA GLU A 138 -18.85 -6.25 2.38
C GLU A 138 -17.82 -6.07 1.26
N GLN A 139 -17.86 -4.90 0.61
CA GLN A 139 -16.99 -4.53 -0.49
C GLN A 139 -16.55 -3.08 -0.37
N PHE A 140 -15.38 -2.77 -0.91
CA PHE A 140 -14.84 -1.43 -0.98
C PHE A 140 -14.01 -1.29 -2.27
N SER A 141 -13.86 -0.06 -2.78
CA SER A 141 -13.14 0.19 -4.03
C SER A 141 -12.07 1.27 -3.89
N LEU A 142 -10.88 0.98 -4.42
CA LEU A 142 -9.73 1.87 -4.43
C LEU A 142 -8.93 1.76 -5.74
N ASN A 143 -8.01 2.70 -5.93
CA ASN A 143 -7.12 2.73 -7.09
C ASN A 143 -6.14 1.55 -7.07
N ALA A 144 -6.01 0.88 -8.21
CA ALA A 144 -5.05 -0.17 -8.48
C ALA A 144 -4.14 0.25 -9.65
N MET A 145 -2.85 -0.02 -9.50
CA MET A 145 -1.85 0.13 -10.56
C MET A 145 -0.74 -0.90 -10.34
N HIS A 146 -1.01 -2.15 -10.72
CA HIS A 146 -0.04 -3.23 -10.55
C HIS A 146 -0.28 -4.38 -11.52
N ARG A 147 0.81 -5.07 -11.86
CA ARG A 147 0.78 -6.37 -12.53
C ARG A 147 1.21 -7.48 -11.58
N ASP A 148 2.22 -7.20 -10.77
CA ASP A 148 2.70 -8.15 -9.78
C ASP A 148 1.68 -8.32 -8.67
N GLN A 149 1.63 -9.53 -8.13
CA GLN A 149 0.78 -9.91 -7.01
C GLN A 149 1.54 -10.86 -6.10
N VAL A 150 1.09 -10.96 -4.84
CA VAL A 150 1.42 -12.10 -4.00
C VAL A 150 0.76 -13.34 -4.63
N LEU A 151 1.55 -14.39 -4.86
CA LEU A 151 1.10 -15.63 -5.53
C LEU A 151 0.82 -16.75 -4.53
N THR A 152 1.50 -16.72 -3.38
CA THR A 152 1.29 -17.66 -2.28
C THR A 152 1.07 -16.91 -0.98
N LYS A 153 0.07 -17.29 -0.19
CA LYS A 153 -0.16 -16.67 1.12
C LYS A 153 0.99 -17.03 2.09
N PRO A 154 1.60 -16.05 2.79
CA PRO A 154 2.47 -16.35 3.93
C PRO A 154 1.71 -17.11 5.04
N ASP A 155 2.40 -17.99 5.77
CA ASP A 155 1.79 -18.77 6.86
C ASP A 155 1.28 -17.88 8.00
N GLN A 156 2.00 -16.80 8.29
CA GLN A 156 1.71 -15.84 9.35
C GLN A 156 0.63 -14.82 8.98
N ALA A 157 0.14 -14.85 7.74
CA ALA A 157 -0.83 -13.89 7.22
C ALA A 157 -2.25 -14.45 7.20
N GLU A 158 -3.20 -13.62 7.57
CA GLU A 158 -4.62 -13.78 7.32
C GLU A 158 -5.02 -12.93 6.10
N VAL A 159 -5.93 -13.45 5.27
CA VAL A 159 -6.44 -12.71 4.10
C VAL A 159 -7.52 -11.75 4.56
N LEU A 160 -7.22 -10.46 4.53
CA LEU A 160 -8.15 -9.40 4.88
C LEU A 160 -9.09 -9.08 3.73
N ALA A 161 -8.56 -8.99 2.51
CA ALA A 161 -9.31 -8.60 1.34
C ALA A 161 -8.88 -9.38 0.09
N SER A 162 -9.83 -9.63 -0.80
CA SER A 162 -9.60 -10.34 -2.06
C SER A 162 -10.52 -9.84 -3.19
N SER A 163 -10.16 -10.17 -4.42
CA SER A 163 -11.04 -10.11 -5.58
C SER A 163 -10.74 -11.30 -6.50
N ASP A 164 -11.59 -11.54 -7.50
CA ASP A 164 -11.33 -12.56 -8.52
C ASP A 164 -10.03 -12.29 -9.30
N TYR A 165 -9.60 -11.02 -9.33
CA TYR A 165 -8.35 -10.60 -9.96
C TYR A 165 -7.13 -10.73 -9.03
N CYS A 166 -7.30 -10.52 -7.72
CA CYS A 166 -6.21 -10.55 -6.75
C CYS A 166 -6.64 -11.20 -5.43
N GLN A 167 -6.26 -12.46 -5.26
CA GLN A 167 -6.70 -13.28 -4.12
C GLN A 167 -6.16 -12.79 -2.77
N TYR A 168 -4.98 -12.15 -2.76
CA TYR A 168 -4.31 -11.67 -1.55
C TYR A 168 -4.23 -10.14 -1.53
N ALA A 169 -5.27 -9.46 -1.99
CA ALA A 169 -5.32 -8.00 -2.11
C ALA A 169 -5.15 -7.27 -0.77
N GLY A 170 -5.47 -7.91 0.36
CA GLY A 170 -5.15 -7.43 1.69
C GLY A 170 -4.65 -8.55 2.58
N LEU A 171 -3.52 -8.33 3.26
CA LEU A 171 -2.94 -9.29 4.20
C LEU A 171 -2.71 -8.63 5.56
N LEU A 172 -3.12 -9.34 6.61
CA LEU A 172 -2.93 -8.96 8.01
C LEU A 172 -1.98 -9.96 8.68
N TYR A 173 -0.92 -9.46 9.30
CA TYR A 173 0.08 -10.26 10.01
C TYR A 173 -0.09 -10.02 11.51
N SER A 174 -0.95 -10.81 12.13
CA SER A 174 -1.37 -10.62 13.53
C SER A 174 -1.90 -9.20 13.76
N ASP A 175 -1.54 -8.55 14.86
CA ASP A 175 -1.86 -7.15 15.16
C ASP A 175 -0.73 -6.20 14.72
N ARG A 176 0.20 -6.61 13.84
CA ARG A 176 1.47 -5.89 13.65
C ARG A 176 1.65 -5.24 12.30
N ILE A 177 1.28 -5.94 11.23
CA ILE A 177 1.42 -5.40 9.87
C ILE A 177 0.11 -5.57 9.11
N LEU A 178 -0.37 -4.48 8.52
CA LEU A 178 -1.52 -4.44 7.63
C LEU A 178 -1.07 -4.01 6.24
N THR A 179 -1.32 -4.82 5.23
CA THR A 179 -0.87 -4.50 3.86
C THR A 179 -2.01 -4.61 2.87
N LEU A 180 -2.03 -3.72 1.87
CA LEU A 180 -3.01 -3.71 0.80
C LEU A 180 -2.30 -3.60 -0.56
N GLN A 181 -2.76 -4.34 -1.57
CA GLN A 181 -2.21 -4.28 -2.94
C GLN A 181 -2.58 -2.97 -3.67
N ILE A 182 -3.55 -2.24 -3.14
CA ILE A 182 -4.20 -1.04 -3.68
C ILE A 182 -3.69 0.25 -3.03
N HIS A 183 -4.08 1.39 -3.61
CA HIS A 183 -3.55 2.70 -3.32
C HIS A 183 -4.62 3.68 -2.76
N PRO A 184 -4.90 3.66 -1.44
CA PRO A 184 -5.70 4.71 -0.80
C PRO A 184 -5.02 6.09 -0.85
N GLU A 185 -3.69 6.15 -0.97
CA GLU A 185 -2.92 7.39 -1.07
C GLU A 185 -3.08 8.09 -2.43
N PHE A 186 -3.43 7.35 -3.49
CA PHE A 186 -3.64 7.94 -4.81
C PHE A 186 -4.99 8.63 -4.91
N SER A 187 -5.00 9.90 -5.34
CA SER A 187 -6.23 10.58 -5.75
C SER A 187 -6.74 10.00 -7.09
N LEU A 188 -8.02 10.22 -7.40
CA LEU A 188 -8.57 9.88 -8.72
C LEU A 188 -7.85 10.65 -9.83
N GLU A 189 -7.47 11.90 -9.57
CA GLU A 189 -6.73 12.74 -10.53
C GLU A 189 -5.33 12.19 -10.79
N TYR A 190 -4.57 11.88 -9.74
CA TYR A 190 -3.25 11.26 -9.88
C TYR A 190 -3.33 9.93 -10.61
N THR A 191 -4.33 9.09 -10.28
CA THR A 191 -4.52 7.80 -10.93
C THR A 191 -4.81 7.97 -12.42
N TYR A 192 -5.67 8.92 -12.80
CA TYR A 192 -5.95 9.21 -14.21
C TYR A 192 -4.67 9.61 -14.97
N ASP A 193 -3.89 10.53 -14.41
CA ASP A 193 -2.64 11.02 -15.01
C ASP A 193 -1.59 9.89 -15.10
N LEU A 194 -1.48 9.06 -14.05
CA LEU A 194 -0.57 7.92 -14.02
C LEU A 194 -0.94 6.88 -15.09
N ILE A 195 -2.23 6.58 -15.28
CA ILE A 195 -2.68 5.65 -16.32
C ILE A 195 -2.27 6.18 -17.71
N ALA A 196 -2.42 7.49 -17.95
CA ALA A 196 -2.03 8.08 -19.22
C ALA A 196 -0.52 7.94 -19.49
N VAL A 197 0.32 8.17 -18.48
CA VAL A 197 1.78 7.98 -18.60
C VAL A 197 2.14 6.50 -18.81
N ARG A 198 1.49 5.60 -18.06
CA ARG A 198 1.78 4.15 -18.11
C ARG A 198 1.22 3.45 -19.35
N ALA A 199 0.30 4.08 -20.10
CA ALA A 199 -0.21 3.55 -21.36
C ALA A 199 0.92 3.31 -22.38
N GLU A 200 2.00 4.08 -22.30
CA GLU A 200 3.17 3.94 -23.16
C GLU A 200 4.11 2.80 -22.71
N SER A 201 3.88 2.20 -21.54
CA SER A 201 4.69 1.13 -20.95
C SER A 201 4.23 -0.29 -21.32
N GLY A 202 3.37 -0.44 -22.33
CA GLY A 202 2.92 -1.75 -22.81
C GLY A 202 1.76 -2.36 -22.03
N ILE A 203 0.97 -1.54 -21.33
CA ILE A 203 -0.33 -1.95 -20.80
C ILE A 203 -1.31 -2.10 -21.96
N ASP A 204 -2.15 -3.13 -21.90
CA ASP A 204 -3.20 -3.35 -22.91
C ASP A 204 -4.08 -2.09 -23.06
N PRO A 205 -4.30 -1.58 -24.30
CA PRO A 205 -5.08 -0.36 -24.53
C PRO A 205 -6.52 -0.41 -24.01
N GLU A 206 -7.16 -1.59 -24.01
CA GLU A 206 -8.49 -1.78 -23.44
C GLU A 206 -8.44 -1.59 -21.93
N ARG A 207 -7.43 -2.15 -21.25
CA ARG A 207 -7.23 -1.94 -19.80
C ARG A 207 -6.92 -0.49 -19.43
N VAL A 208 -6.17 0.21 -20.28
CA VAL A 208 -5.94 1.66 -20.11
C VAL A 208 -7.27 2.42 -20.20
N ALA A 209 -8.08 2.14 -21.22
CA ALA A 209 -9.37 2.80 -21.42
C ALA A 209 -10.37 2.51 -20.28
N GLU A 210 -10.49 1.25 -19.87
CA GLU A 210 -11.32 0.82 -18.74
C GLU A 210 -10.88 1.50 -17.44
N GLY A 211 -9.56 1.52 -17.16
CA GLY A 211 -9.00 2.16 -15.98
C GLY A 211 -9.29 3.67 -15.96
N GLN A 212 -9.11 4.37 -17.09
CA GLN A 212 -9.43 5.80 -17.21
C GLN A 212 -10.93 6.08 -17.03
N ALA A 213 -11.80 5.24 -17.59
CA ALA A 213 -13.25 5.36 -17.40
C ALA A 213 -13.65 5.15 -15.93
N SER A 214 -13.06 4.14 -15.27
CA SER A 214 -13.37 3.82 -13.87
C SER A 214 -13.14 4.97 -12.90
N VAL A 215 -12.12 5.80 -13.14
CA VAL A 215 -11.77 6.93 -12.26
C VAL A 215 -12.50 8.24 -12.61
N ARG A 216 -13.03 8.39 -13.84
CA ARG A 216 -13.70 9.62 -14.30
C ARG A 216 -15.21 9.57 -14.24
N GLU A 217 -15.81 8.41 -14.49
CA GLU A 217 -17.25 8.32 -14.68
C GLU A 217 -18.04 8.29 -13.36
N GLY A 218 -17.37 8.11 -12.22
CA GLY A 218 -18.00 8.13 -10.90
C GLY A 218 -19.03 7.01 -10.69
N LYS A 219 -18.96 5.94 -11.49
CA LYS A 219 -19.88 4.78 -11.42
C LYS A 219 -19.64 3.89 -10.21
N VAL A 220 -18.41 3.89 -9.69
CA VAL A 220 -17.99 3.13 -8.52
C VAL A 220 -17.62 4.12 -7.43
N HIS A 221 -18.10 3.87 -6.21
CA HIS A 221 -17.76 4.70 -5.06
C HIS A 221 -16.27 4.54 -4.71
N PHE A 222 -15.60 5.62 -4.34
CA PHE A 222 -14.18 5.61 -4.01
C PHE A 222 -14.00 5.66 -2.48
N ASP A 223 -13.72 4.50 -1.88
CA ASP A 223 -13.72 4.27 -0.42
C ASP A 223 -12.43 4.76 0.28
N ARG A 224 -11.84 5.86 -0.21
CA ARG A 224 -10.57 6.39 0.30
C ARG A 224 -10.62 6.71 1.78
N GLU A 225 -11.67 7.40 2.23
CA GLU A 225 -11.82 7.82 3.62
C GLU A 225 -12.00 6.62 4.56
N LEU A 226 -12.78 5.62 4.13
CA LEU A 226 -13.01 4.39 4.87
C LEU A 226 -11.70 3.64 5.13
N VAL A 227 -10.90 3.40 4.09
CA VAL A 227 -9.62 2.68 4.22
C VAL A 227 -8.58 3.51 4.97
N THR A 228 -8.66 4.84 4.86
CA THR A 228 -7.81 5.75 5.66
C THR A 228 -8.11 5.61 7.16
N ASP A 229 -9.38 5.52 7.56
CA ASP A 229 -9.76 5.24 8.96
C ASP A 229 -9.18 3.91 9.44
N TRP A 230 -9.19 2.86 8.60
CA TRP A 230 -8.61 1.56 8.95
C TRP A 230 -7.11 1.67 9.23
N PHE A 231 -6.36 2.33 8.35
CA PHE A 231 -4.93 2.56 8.53
C PHE A 231 -4.62 3.34 9.81
N ILE A 232 -5.38 4.40 10.08
CA ILE A 232 -5.18 5.22 11.28
C ILE A 232 -5.47 4.41 12.54
N ARG A 233 -6.60 3.69 12.58
CA ARG A 233 -6.97 2.86 13.73
C ARG A 233 -5.95 1.75 13.95
N PHE A 234 -5.46 1.14 12.88
CA PHE A 234 -4.41 0.12 12.95
C PHE A 234 -3.10 0.69 13.53
N LEU A 235 -2.66 1.86 13.05
CA LEU A 235 -1.46 2.51 13.59
C LEU A 235 -1.62 2.91 15.06
N CYS A 236 -2.81 3.36 15.48
CA CYS A 236 -3.11 3.82 16.84
C CYS A 236 -3.56 2.74 17.82
N GLN A 237 -3.68 1.47 17.42
CA GLN A 237 -4.28 0.42 18.25
C GLN A 237 -3.60 0.21 19.62
N LYS A 238 -2.29 0.53 19.74
CA LYS A 238 -1.54 0.40 21.00
C LYS A 238 -1.71 1.58 21.96
N ASP A 239 -2.15 2.73 21.47
CA ASP A 239 -2.47 3.88 22.32
C ASP A 239 -3.78 3.65 23.10
N SER A 240 -4.58 2.68 22.66
CA SER A 240 -5.91 2.38 23.21
C SER A 240 -5.89 1.48 24.46
N ILE A 241 -4.72 0.91 24.82
CA ILE A 241 -4.56 -0.02 25.95
C ILE A 241 -4.11 0.72 27.23
N SER A 242 -3.92 2.03 27.17
CA SER A 242 -3.55 2.87 28.32
C SER A 242 -4.77 3.62 28.87
N VAL A 243 -5.78 2.89 29.35
CA VAL A 243 -6.86 3.40 30.22
C VAL A 243 -7.19 2.38 31.30
#